data_AF-A0A532EH28-F1
#
_entry.id   AF-A0A532EH28-F1
#
_cell.length_a   1.000
_cell.length_b   1.000
_cell.length_c   1.000
_cell.angle_alpha   90.00
_cell.angle_beta   90.00
_cell.angle_gamma   90.00
#
_symmetry.space_group_name_H-M   'P 1'
#
loop_
_entity.id
_entity.type
_entity.pdbx_description
1 polymer ?
#
loop_
_entity_poly.entity_id
_entity_poly.type
_entity_poly.pdbx_seq_one_letter_code
_entity_poly.pdbx_strand_id
1 'polypeptide(L)'
;LLFTVPLSLTALLQRVPDWWAAARERMAGLVPEWPTKQEEAQPKRVREKKSRASREVEEQDFDREVQVVAEAVEQIPVPVIPPKIQPPMKVEKRAVSADEPAAAVATSPSVSDGYVLPDPQELLSDPSGPLARLSDDELKLQSEILTKALKSFAIEGRVTEVRPGPVVTMYEFEPAPGTKVARIVNLADDLALALKAISLRIVAPLPGKSVVGIEVPNPHREMVSMKEVVTSDAFSRSRSKLGLALGKDIFGGAVCADLRTMPHLLVAGATGAGKSVGLNTMLLSILFNARPDEVKLLLIDPKMLEFQSYDGIPHLLRPVITDPKSAARGLGWVVQEMERRYKLLADAGVRSIDAYNRRISEVQGAVSDVWQSGKPEQVELTFLSEEERLSKGEDAEPAGDNGPTDSVKPSPPEPLPYIMVMIDELADLMMVAPKDVEDKIARLAQMARASGIHLVLATQRPSVDVLTGLIKANFPARIAFQVSSKTDSRTILDANGAEALLGRGDMLYLASGTGKLMRIHGSYVSDDDVRR
;
A
#
# COMPACT_ATOMS: atom_id res chain seq x y z
N LEU A 1 59.37 -24.09 0.97
CA LEU A 1 59.47 -25.17 -0.03
C LEU A 1 58.07 -25.33 -0.63
N LEU A 2 57.74 -24.56 -1.67
CA LEU A 2 57.79 -25.01 -3.09
C LEU A 2 56.88 -26.23 -3.27
N PHE A 3 55.73 -26.19 -3.94
CA PHE A 3 55.54 -25.75 -5.32
C PHE A 3 54.11 -25.29 -5.62
N THR A 4 54.05 -24.22 -6.40
CA THR A 4 52.97 -23.81 -7.29
C THR A 4 52.67 -24.88 -8.34
N VAL A 5 51.41 -25.28 -8.49
CA VAL A 5 50.90 -25.91 -9.72
C VAL A 5 49.58 -25.23 -10.07
N PRO A 6 49.39 -24.69 -11.28
CA PRO A 6 48.10 -24.16 -11.68
C PRO A 6 47.17 -25.36 -11.93
N LEU A 7 46.16 -25.56 -11.08
CA LEU A 7 45.08 -26.48 -11.44
C LEU A 7 44.34 -25.88 -12.65
N SER A 8 44.56 -26.45 -13.83
CA SER A 8 43.78 -26.10 -15.00
C SER A 8 42.33 -26.55 -14.78
N LEU A 9 41.38 -25.67 -15.09
CA LEU A 9 39.94 -25.95 -15.02
C LEU A 9 39.55 -27.24 -15.77
N THR A 10 40.34 -27.61 -16.76
CA THR A 10 40.20 -28.85 -17.56
C THR A 10 40.45 -30.12 -16.76
N ALA A 11 41.37 -30.12 -15.79
CA ALA A 11 41.64 -31.29 -14.94
C ALA A 11 40.56 -31.50 -13.87
N LEU A 12 39.90 -30.42 -13.43
CA LEU A 12 38.76 -30.50 -12.52
C LEU A 12 37.52 -31.07 -13.23
N LEU A 13 37.26 -30.64 -14.46
CA LEU A 13 36.13 -31.10 -15.29
C LEU A 13 36.24 -32.58 -15.68
N GLN A 14 37.46 -33.12 -15.85
CA GLN A 14 37.66 -34.54 -16.15
C GLN A 14 37.43 -35.47 -14.94
N ARG A 15 37.37 -34.96 -13.70
CA ARG A 15 37.11 -35.76 -12.48
C ARG A 15 35.67 -35.72 -11.99
N VAL A 16 34.81 -34.89 -12.61
CA VAL A 16 33.38 -34.79 -12.29
C VAL A 16 32.60 -36.10 -12.54
N PRO A 17 32.89 -36.90 -13.60
CA PRO A 17 32.14 -38.14 -13.85
C PRO A 17 32.36 -39.20 -12.76
N ASP A 18 33.59 -39.36 -12.28
CA ASP A 18 33.95 -40.38 -11.28
C ASP A 18 33.37 -40.05 -9.90
N TRP A 19 33.31 -38.76 -9.56
CA TRP A 19 32.72 -38.29 -8.31
C TRP A 19 31.19 -38.46 -8.31
N TRP A 20 30.55 -38.26 -9.46
CA TRP A 20 29.12 -38.52 -9.65
C TRP A 20 28.77 -40.01 -9.63
N ALA A 21 29.63 -40.88 -10.16
CA ALA A 21 29.43 -42.34 -10.11
C ALA A 21 29.49 -42.85 -8.66
N ALA A 22 30.49 -42.42 -7.89
CA ALA A 22 30.63 -42.80 -6.48
C ALA A 22 29.51 -42.22 -5.58
N ALA A 23 28.99 -41.03 -5.90
CA ALA A 23 27.84 -40.45 -5.21
C ALA A 23 26.53 -41.18 -5.53
N ARG A 24 26.36 -41.65 -6.77
CA ARG A 24 25.20 -42.46 -7.19
C ARG A 24 25.14 -43.81 -6.50
N GLU A 25 26.27 -44.50 -6.35
CA GLU A 25 26.35 -45.78 -5.61
C GLU A 25 25.99 -45.62 -4.13
N ARG A 26 26.37 -44.51 -3.50
CA ARG A 26 26.03 -44.23 -2.08
C ARG A 26 24.58 -43.80 -1.86
N MET A 27 23.93 -43.23 -2.88
CA MET A 27 22.53 -42.80 -2.82
C MET A 27 21.55 -43.92 -3.20
N ALA A 28 22.00 -44.95 -3.94
CA ALA A 28 21.17 -46.09 -4.35
C ALA A 28 20.76 -47.03 -3.19
N GLY A 29 21.40 -46.93 -2.02
CA GLY A 29 21.10 -47.75 -0.84
C GLY A 29 20.07 -47.16 0.13
N LEU A 30 19.52 -45.96 -0.14
CA LEU A 30 18.71 -45.20 0.84
C LEU A 30 17.26 -44.92 0.40
N VAL A 31 16.75 -45.58 -0.65
CA VAL A 31 15.36 -45.39 -1.12
C VAL A 31 14.58 -46.72 -1.02
N PRO A 32 13.49 -46.81 -0.23
CA PRO A 32 12.62 -47.99 -0.20
C PRO A 32 11.73 -48.04 -1.46
N GLU A 33 11.67 -49.19 -2.12
CA GLU A 33 10.89 -49.41 -3.36
C GLU A 33 9.37 -49.43 -3.11
N TRP A 34 8.64 -48.65 -3.91
CA TRP A 34 7.18 -48.71 -4.02
C TRP A 34 6.80 -49.54 -5.26
N PRO A 35 5.97 -50.60 -5.15
CA PRO A 35 5.69 -51.44 -6.30
C PRO A 35 4.62 -50.82 -7.22
N THR A 36 4.99 -50.55 -8.46
CA THR A 36 4.09 -50.19 -9.56
C THR A 36 3.48 -51.46 -10.18
N LYS A 37 2.15 -51.45 -10.27
CA LYS A 37 1.31 -52.51 -10.82
C LYS A 37 1.26 -52.39 -12.35
N GLN A 38 1.52 -53.47 -13.09
CA GLN A 38 1.03 -53.65 -14.46
C GLN A 38 0.40 -55.04 -14.60
N GLU A 39 -0.75 -55.04 -15.28
CA GLU A 39 -1.63 -56.16 -15.58
C GLU A 39 -0.99 -57.14 -16.58
N GLU A 40 -1.24 -58.43 -16.41
CA GLU A 40 -1.67 -59.34 -17.48
C GLU A 40 -2.12 -60.70 -16.93
N ALA A 41 -2.84 -61.45 -17.77
CA ALA A 41 -4.03 -62.21 -17.43
C ALA A 41 -3.87 -63.74 -17.26
N GLN A 42 -4.96 -64.35 -16.75
CA GLN A 42 -5.46 -65.73 -16.91
C GLN A 42 -5.21 -66.75 -15.76
N PRO A 43 -5.98 -67.86 -15.64
CA PRO A 43 -7.44 -67.95 -15.55
C PRO A 43 -7.97 -68.94 -14.45
N LYS A 44 -9.24 -68.75 -14.07
CA LYS A 44 -10.28 -69.68 -13.52
C LYS A 44 -9.86 -71.01 -12.84
N ARG A 45 -10.32 -71.23 -11.59
CA ARG A 45 -11.59 -71.96 -11.27
C ARG A 45 -11.82 -72.20 -9.75
N VAL A 46 -12.98 -71.71 -9.30
CA VAL A 46 -14.00 -72.35 -8.44
C VAL A 46 -13.65 -72.75 -7.00
N ARG A 47 -14.28 -72.04 -6.03
CA ARG A 47 -15.07 -72.71 -4.99
C ARG A 47 -16.20 -71.82 -4.44
N GLU A 48 -17.41 -72.35 -4.48
CA GLU A 48 -18.66 -71.73 -4.04
C GLU A 48 -18.83 -71.70 -2.50
N LYS A 49 -19.49 -70.61 -2.07
CA LYS A 49 -20.50 -70.44 -0.99
C LYS A 49 -20.15 -70.76 0.48
N LYS A 50 -20.21 -69.72 1.34
CA LYS A 50 -21.47 -69.29 2.02
C LYS A 50 -21.30 -67.98 2.84
N SER A 51 -22.21 -67.04 2.55
CA SER A 51 -22.86 -66.01 3.38
C SER A 51 -22.12 -65.29 4.53
N ARG A 52 -22.08 -63.95 4.43
CA ARG A 52 -22.30 -63.06 5.58
C ARG A 52 -22.95 -61.75 5.12
N ALA A 53 -24.28 -61.71 5.22
CA ALA A 53 -25.12 -60.52 5.05
C ALA A 53 -25.04 -59.68 6.33
N SER A 54 -24.55 -58.43 6.25
CA SER A 54 -24.80 -57.38 7.28
C SER A 54 -24.34 -55.95 6.89
N ARG A 55 -24.02 -55.62 5.63
CA ARG A 55 -23.39 -54.31 5.32
C ARG A 55 -23.95 -53.50 4.16
N GLU A 56 -25.06 -53.91 3.56
CA GLU A 56 -25.68 -53.19 2.43
C GLU A 56 -26.95 -52.41 2.81
N VAL A 57 -27.37 -52.43 4.08
CA VAL A 57 -28.61 -51.75 4.50
C VAL A 57 -28.37 -50.28 4.90
N GLU A 58 -27.17 -49.89 5.34
CA GLU A 58 -26.93 -48.51 5.83
C GLU A 58 -26.63 -47.48 4.74
N GLU A 59 -26.14 -47.88 3.55
CA GLU A 59 -25.84 -46.90 2.48
C GLU A 59 -27.08 -46.51 1.64
N GLN A 60 -28.13 -47.34 1.63
CA GLN A 60 -29.34 -47.04 0.83
C GLN A 60 -30.37 -46.16 1.55
N ASP A 61 -30.34 -46.09 2.88
CA ASP A 61 -31.28 -45.27 3.65
C ASP A 61 -30.84 -43.79 3.71
N PHE A 62 -29.53 -43.50 3.67
CA PHE A 62 -29.02 -42.13 3.73
C PHE A 62 -29.28 -41.34 2.43
N ASP A 63 -29.14 -41.99 1.27
CA ASP A 63 -29.40 -41.36 -0.03
C ASP A 63 -30.90 -41.10 -0.28
N ARG A 64 -31.79 -41.88 0.36
CA ARG A 64 -33.24 -41.65 0.32
C ARG A 64 -33.69 -40.49 1.21
N GLU A 65 -33.11 -40.30 2.39
CA GLU A 65 -33.46 -39.15 3.25
C GLU A 65 -33.01 -37.82 2.64
N VAL A 66 -31.87 -37.78 1.93
CA VAL A 66 -31.40 -36.55 1.26
C VAL A 66 -32.26 -36.20 0.04
N GLN A 67 -32.80 -37.19 -0.68
CA GLN A 67 -33.73 -36.93 -1.81
C GLN A 67 -35.12 -36.49 -1.36
N VAL A 68 -35.66 -37.02 -0.25
CA VAL A 68 -37.00 -36.65 0.24
C VAL A 68 -37.03 -35.24 0.82
N VAL A 69 -35.92 -34.73 1.38
CA VAL A 69 -35.82 -33.34 1.86
C VAL A 69 -35.65 -32.34 0.71
N ALA A 70 -35.03 -32.75 -0.41
CA ALA A 70 -34.87 -31.90 -1.58
C ALA A 70 -36.20 -31.68 -2.34
N GLU A 71 -37.09 -32.68 -2.39
CA GLU A 71 -38.40 -32.54 -3.04
C GLU A 71 -39.46 -31.83 -2.16
N ALA A 72 -39.27 -31.76 -0.84
CA ALA A 72 -40.24 -31.13 0.08
C ALA A 72 -40.08 -29.60 0.22
N VAL A 73 -39.04 -28.99 -0.34
CA VAL A 73 -38.80 -27.53 -0.27
C VAL A 73 -39.43 -26.78 -1.46
N GLU A 74 -39.98 -27.49 -2.45
CA GLU A 74 -40.52 -26.88 -3.68
C GLU A 74 -42.01 -26.51 -3.67
N GLN A 75 -42.72 -26.61 -2.53
CA GLN A 75 -44.18 -26.33 -2.47
C GLN A 75 -44.64 -25.41 -1.34
N ILE A 76 -43.93 -24.30 -1.08
CA ILE A 76 -44.48 -23.19 -0.27
C ILE A 76 -44.82 -22.02 -1.21
N PRO A 77 -46.10 -21.67 -1.40
CA PRO A 77 -46.47 -20.51 -2.20
C PRO A 77 -46.14 -19.23 -1.44
N VAL A 78 -45.08 -18.53 -1.87
CA VAL A 78 -44.79 -17.16 -1.42
C VAL A 78 -45.77 -16.20 -2.11
N PRO A 79 -46.49 -15.32 -1.39
CA PRO A 79 -47.34 -14.32 -2.03
C PRO A 79 -46.48 -13.32 -2.80
N VAL A 80 -46.57 -13.36 -4.13
CA VAL A 80 -45.95 -12.42 -5.04
C VAL A 80 -46.69 -11.09 -4.94
N ILE A 81 -46.12 -10.14 -4.21
CA ILE A 81 -46.48 -8.73 -4.33
C ILE A 81 -45.80 -8.21 -5.61
N PRO A 82 -46.54 -7.77 -6.64
CA PRO A 82 -45.92 -7.26 -7.85
C PRO A 82 -45.15 -5.97 -7.53
N PRO A 83 -43.89 -5.82 -7.99
CA PRO A 83 -43.20 -4.55 -7.86
C PRO A 83 -43.95 -3.49 -8.65
N LYS A 84 -44.31 -2.37 -8.01
CA LYS A 84 -44.77 -1.17 -8.71
C LYS A 84 -43.62 -0.66 -9.59
N ILE A 85 -43.68 -1.01 -10.87
CA ILE A 85 -42.87 -0.45 -11.93
C ILE A 85 -43.26 1.04 -12.03
N GLN A 86 -42.37 1.91 -11.57
CA GLN A 86 -42.45 3.32 -11.97
C GLN A 86 -42.11 3.38 -13.46
N PRO A 87 -42.89 4.11 -14.28
CA PRO A 87 -42.59 4.23 -15.70
C PRO A 87 -41.22 4.88 -15.89
N PRO A 88 -40.42 4.43 -16.87
CA PRO A 88 -39.12 5.03 -17.14
C PRO A 88 -39.30 6.51 -17.50
N MET A 89 -38.59 7.39 -16.80
CA MET A 89 -38.38 8.74 -17.30
C MET A 89 -37.79 8.63 -18.71
N LYS A 90 -38.45 9.28 -19.67
CA LYS A 90 -37.94 9.51 -21.02
C LYS A 90 -36.58 10.19 -20.89
N VAL A 91 -35.51 9.42 -21.03
CA VAL A 91 -34.22 9.96 -21.44
C VAL A 91 -34.35 10.21 -22.94
N GLU A 92 -34.45 11.49 -23.31
CA GLU A 92 -34.33 11.89 -24.70
C GLU A 92 -33.00 11.38 -25.24
N LYS A 93 -33.09 10.54 -26.28
CA LYS A 93 -31.93 10.08 -27.06
C LYS A 93 -31.29 11.30 -27.71
N ARG A 94 -30.26 11.85 -27.09
CA ARG A 94 -29.28 12.66 -27.83
C ARG A 94 -28.40 11.70 -28.61
N ALA A 95 -28.46 11.82 -29.93
CA ALA A 95 -27.65 11.04 -30.84
C ALA A 95 -26.16 11.22 -30.50
N VAL A 96 -25.47 10.09 -30.31
CA VAL A 96 -24.01 10.05 -30.17
C VAL A 96 -23.45 10.29 -31.56
N SER A 97 -22.98 11.50 -31.82
CA SER A 97 -22.08 11.76 -32.94
C SER A 97 -20.72 11.16 -32.59
N ALA A 98 -20.28 10.22 -33.41
CA ALA A 98 -18.90 9.74 -33.44
C ALA A 98 -18.00 10.89 -33.93
N ASP A 99 -17.38 11.57 -32.97
CA ASP A 99 -16.13 12.34 -33.09
C ASP A 99 -15.85 12.94 -31.70
N GLU A 100 -15.17 12.20 -30.83
CA GLU A 100 -14.53 12.79 -29.65
C GLU A 100 -13.09 13.15 -30.00
N PRO A 101 -12.71 14.44 -29.94
CA PRO A 101 -11.31 14.83 -30.10
C PRO A 101 -10.51 14.36 -28.88
N ALA A 102 -9.25 14.02 -29.11
CA ALA A 102 -8.29 13.70 -28.06
C ALA A 102 -8.35 14.75 -26.95
N ALA A 103 -8.68 14.32 -25.72
CA ALA A 103 -8.77 15.21 -24.57
C ALA A 103 -7.42 15.90 -24.34
N ALA A 104 -7.38 17.19 -24.66
CA ALA A 104 -6.27 18.08 -24.38
C ALA A 104 -5.97 18.06 -22.87
N VAL A 105 -4.69 17.90 -22.54
CA VAL A 105 -4.18 18.08 -21.20
C VAL A 105 -4.41 19.54 -20.82
N ALA A 106 -5.28 19.79 -19.84
CA ALA A 106 -5.47 21.14 -19.32
C ALA A 106 -4.20 21.57 -18.57
N THR A 107 -3.24 22.16 -19.28
CA THR A 107 -2.21 22.99 -18.67
C THR A 107 -2.90 24.21 -18.08
N SER A 108 -3.23 24.15 -16.80
CA SER A 108 -3.81 25.28 -16.08
C SER A 108 -2.73 26.39 -15.98
N PRO A 109 -3.00 27.60 -16.48
CA PRO A 109 -2.10 28.74 -16.28
C PRO A 109 -2.12 29.16 -14.81
N SER A 110 -0.94 29.50 -14.28
CA SER A 110 -0.63 30.19 -13.00
C SER A 110 -1.77 30.41 -11.99
N VAL A 111 -2.36 29.33 -11.44
CA VAL A 111 -3.24 29.39 -10.25
C VAL A 111 -2.44 29.67 -8.96
N SER A 112 -1.11 29.72 -9.06
CA SER A 112 -0.21 29.93 -7.92
C SER A 112 -0.26 31.35 -7.37
N ASP A 113 -0.53 32.38 -8.18
CA ASP A 113 -0.61 33.75 -7.67
C ASP A 113 -1.88 33.95 -6.84
N GLY A 114 -1.71 33.99 -5.52
CA GLY A 114 -2.81 34.16 -4.56
C GLY A 114 -3.35 32.87 -3.94
N TYR A 115 -2.79 31.69 -4.22
CA TYR A 115 -3.19 30.46 -3.52
C TYR A 115 -2.81 30.54 -2.03
N VAL A 116 -3.81 30.42 -1.16
CA VAL A 116 -3.65 30.38 0.30
C VAL A 116 -3.82 28.93 0.74
N LEU A 117 -2.87 28.43 1.54
CA LEU A 117 -2.97 27.08 2.08
C LEU A 117 -4.19 27.00 3.03
N PRO A 118 -4.96 25.91 2.97
CA PRO A 118 -6.07 25.70 3.90
C PRO A 118 -5.54 25.61 5.34
N ASP A 119 -6.25 26.22 6.30
CA ASP A 119 -5.89 26.15 7.72
C ASP A 119 -6.53 24.90 8.36
N PRO A 120 -5.73 23.91 8.81
CA PRO A 120 -6.26 22.73 9.48
C PRO A 120 -6.97 23.07 10.80
N GLN A 121 -6.67 24.20 11.44
CA GLN A 121 -7.31 24.61 12.68
C GLN A 121 -8.77 25.02 12.47
N GLU A 122 -9.07 25.62 11.31
CA GLU A 122 -10.42 26.08 10.95
C GLU A 122 -11.25 24.98 10.29
N LEU A 123 -10.63 24.16 9.44
CA LEU A 123 -11.33 23.19 8.61
C LEU A 123 -11.55 21.84 9.30
N LEU A 124 -10.67 21.42 10.22
CA LEU A 124 -10.80 20.13 10.88
C LEU A 124 -11.61 20.21 12.18
N SER A 125 -12.44 19.20 12.39
CA SER A 125 -13.22 19.03 13.61
C SER A 125 -12.32 18.77 14.82
N ASP A 126 -12.69 19.35 15.96
CA ASP A 126 -11.97 19.13 17.21
C ASP A 126 -12.08 17.67 17.67
N PRO A 127 -11.05 17.15 18.36
CA PRO A 127 -11.08 15.80 18.89
C PRO A 127 -12.29 15.63 19.81
N SER A 128 -12.92 14.46 19.75
CA SER A 128 -13.85 14.04 20.80
C SER A 128 -13.03 13.98 22.08
N GLY A 129 -13.34 14.85 23.05
CA GLY A 129 -12.49 15.12 24.23
C GLY A 129 -12.03 13.88 25.00
N PRO A 130 -11.08 14.04 25.93
CA PRO A 130 -10.36 12.91 26.54
C PRO A 130 -11.32 11.88 27.11
N LEU A 131 -11.25 10.65 26.61
CA LEU A 131 -11.89 9.51 27.27
C LEU A 131 -11.23 9.29 28.63
N ALA A 132 -12.02 8.82 29.59
CA ALA A 132 -11.51 8.43 30.91
C ALA A 132 -10.41 7.37 30.72
N ARG A 133 -9.16 7.75 31.01
CA ARG A 133 -8.03 6.81 31.03
C ARG A 133 -8.27 5.79 32.14
N LEU A 134 -7.80 4.55 31.92
CA LEU A 134 -7.83 3.51 32.94
C LEU A 134 -7.14 4.00 34.21
N SER A 135 -7.80 3.81 35.34
CA SER A 135 -7.24 4.09 36.66
C SER A 135 -6.10 3.12 36.98
N ASP A 136 -5.19 3.53 37.86
CA ASP A 136 -4.06 2.69 38.29
C ASP A 136 -4.53 1.35 38.89
N ASP A 137 -5.68 1.34 39.55
CA ASP A 137 -6.25 0.14 40.16
C ASP A 137 -6.83 -0.82 39.10
N GLU A 138 -7.44 -0.29 38.04
CA GLU A 138 -7.88 -1.10 36.89
C GLU A 138 -6.68 -1.70 36.15
N LEU A 139 -5.59 -0.94 35.96
CA LEU A 139 -4.37 -1.43 35.33
C LEU A 139 -3.70 -2.54 36.15
N LYS A 140 -3.69 -2.42 37.48
CA LYS A 140 -3.20 -3.48 38.39
C LYS A 140 -4.07 -4.73 38.29
N LEU A 141 -5.40 -4.57 38.33
CA LEU A 141 -6.33 -5.68 38.21
C LEU A 141 -6.14 -6.42 36.88
N GLN A 142 -6.03 -5.69 35.77
CA GLN A 142 -5.76 -6.28 34.45
C GLN A 142 -4.41 -7.01 34.39
N SER A 143 -3.36 -6.45 35.01
CA SER A 143 -2.06 -7.10 35.12
C SER A 143 -2.11 -8.43 35.88
N GLU A 144 -2.89 -8.48 36.95
CA GLU A 144 -3.12 -9.73 37.69
C GLU A 144 -3.89 -10.75 36.87
N ILE A 145 -4.92 -10.33 36.13
CA ILE A 145 -5.71 -11.22 35.26
C ILE A 145 -4.80 -11.78 34.16
N LEU A 146 -3.99 -10.95 33.52
CA LEU A 146 -2.99 -11.36 32.51
C LEU A 146 -2.02 -12.39 33.07
N THR A 147 -1.47 -12.14 34.26
CA THR A 147 -0.52 -13.05 34.92
C THR A 147 -1.18 -14.38 35.28
N LYS A 148 -2.42 -14.35 35.81
CA LYS A 148 -3.20 -15.55 36.14
C LYS A 148 -3.55 -16.35 34.88
N ALA A 149 -3.91 -15.68 33.78
CA ALA A 149 -4.20 -16.32 32.50
C ALA A 149 -2.97 -17.02 31.92
N LEU A 150 -1.82 -16.33 31.86
CA LEU A 150 -0.56 -16.95 31.42
C LEU A 150 -0.16 -18.15 32.30
N LYS A 151 -0.37 -18.03 33.62
CA LYS A 151 -0.12 -19.13 34.55
C LYS A 151 -1.03 -20.33 34.28
N SER A 152 -2.30 -20.14 33.92
CA SER A 152 -3.18 -21.25 33.54
C SER A 152 -2.73 -22.00 32.29
N PHE A 153 -1.97 -21.34 31.40
CA PHE A 153 -1.32 -21.98 30.25
C PHE A 153 0.08 -22.51 30.58
N ALA A 154 0.43 -22.63 31.87
CA ALA A 154 1.73 -23.07 32.37
C ALA A 154 2.90 -22.22 31.82
N ILE A 155 2.68 -20.90 31.73
CA ILE A 155 3.71 -19.89 31.51
C ILE A 155 3.86 -19.09 32.79
N GLU A 156 4.98 -19.31 33.47
CA GLU A 156 5.34 -18.54 34.65
C GLU A 156 6.09 -17.26 34.26
N GLY A 157 5.92 -16.22 35.06
CA GLY A 157 6.56 -14.92 34.84
C GLY A 157 5.81 -13.82 35.60
N ARG A 158 6.18 -12.57 35.32
CA ARG A 158 5.58 -11.39 35.95
C ARG A 158 5.48 -10.23 34.98
N VAL A 159 4.48 -9.38 35.19
CA VAL A 159 4.41 -8.06 34.53
C VAL A 159 5.36 -7.11 35.26
N THR A 160 6.24 -6.47 34.50
CA THR A 160 7.29 -5.56 35.02
C THR A 160 6.90 -4.09 34.87
N GLU A 161 6.29 -3.74 33.74
CA GLU A 161 5.90 -2.38 33.40
C GLU A 161 4.55 -2.40 32.67
N VAL A 162 3.72 -1.38 32.91
CA VAL A 162 2.45 -1.16 32.22
C VAL A 162 2.43 0.25 31.67
N ARG A 163 2.19 0.38 30.38
CA ARG A 163 2.18 1.67 29.68
C ARG A 163 0.87 1.83 28.93
N PRO A 164 -0.09 2.61 29.48
CA PRO A 164 -1.36 2.84 28.80
C PRO A 164 -1.18 3.78 27.61
N GLY A 165 -1.89 3.47 26.53
CA GLY A 165 -1.96 4.27 25.31
C GLY A 165 -3.41 4.65 24.96
N PRO A 166 -3.63 5.33 23.82
CA PRO A 166 -4.96 5.77 23.39
C PRO A 166 -5.90 4.62 23.01
N VAL A 167 -5.39 3.60 22.31
CA VAL A 167 -6.21 2.48 21.79
C VAL A 167 -5.87 1.16 22.49
N VAL A 168 -4.60 0.96 22.84
CA VAL A 168 -4.10 -0.25 23.50
C VAL A 168 -3.29 0.12 24.74
N THR A 169 -3.16 -0.83 25.66
CA THR A 169 -2.24 -0.77 26.79
C THR A 169 -1.14 -1.82 26.60
N MET A 170 0.10 -1.41 26.78
CA MET A 170 1.28 -2.28 26.66
C MET A 170 1.65 -2.84 28.04
N TYR A 171 1.63 -4.17 28.16
CA TYR A 171 2.12 -4.90 29.33
C TYR A 171 3.46 -5.55 29.00
N GLU A 172 4.52 -5.20 29.74
CA GLU A 172 5.84 -5.81 29.60
C GLU A 172 5.95 -7.03 30.52
N PHE A 173 5.88 -8.23 29.94
CA PHE A 173 5.92 -9.50 30.63
C PHE A 173 7.32 -10.12 30.59
N GLU A 174 7.90 -10.38 31.75
CA GLU A 174 9.16 -11.10 31.92
C GLU A 174 8.87 -12.59 32.17
N PRO A 175 9.10 -13.48 31.19
CA PRO A 175 8.85 -14.91 31.35
C PRO A 175 9.95 -15.58 32.21
N ALA A 176 9.58 -16.65 32.92
CA ALA A 176 10.52 -17.45 33.69
C ALA A 176 11.61 -18.09 32.79
N PRO A 177 12.85 -18.26 33.29
CA PRO A 177 13.94 -18.88 32.55
C PRO A 177 13.56 -20.23 31.93
N GLY A 178 13.95 -20.45 30.67
CA GLY A 178 13.63 -21.67 29.93
C GLY A 178 12.28 -21.64 29.19
N THR A 179 11.44 -20.62 29.42
CA THR A 179 10.20 -20.45 28.64
C THR A 179 10.51 -20.03 27.20
N LYS A 180 10.10 -20.84 26.23
CA LYS A 180 10.25 -20.50 24.81
C LYS A 180 9.31 -19.36 24.42
N VAL A 181 9.86 -18.29 23.85
CA VAL A 181 9.09 -17.13 23.36
C VAL A 181 7.98 -17.52 22.39
N ALA A 182 8.26 -18.46 21.47
CA ALA A 182 7.28 -18.94 20.50
C ALA A 182 6.01 -19.52 21.16
N ARG A 183 6.12 -20.09 22.36
CA ARG A 183 4.97 -20.59 23.11
C ARG A 183 4.03 -19.45 23.54
N ILE A 184 4.58 -18.32 23.94
CA ILE A 184 3.80 -17.13 24.33
C ILE A 184 3.12 -16.53 23.11
N VAL A 185 3.86 -16.36 22.00
CA VAL A 185 3.33 -15.79 20.75
C VAL A 185 2.18 -16.63 20.18
N ASN A 186 2.28 -17.96 20.26
CA ASN A 186 1.24 -18.87 19.75
C ASN A 186 -0.04 -18.89 20.60
N LEU A 187 -0.01 -18.37 21.83
CA LEU A 187 -1.17 -18.29 22.72
C LEU A 187 -1.94 -16.97 22.58
N ALA A 188 -1.62 -16.13 21.59
CA ALA A 188 -2.27 -14.83 21.43
C ALA A 188 -3.82 -14.94 21.39
N ASP A 189 -4.35 -15.90 20.63
CA ASP A 189 -5.80 -16.10 20.46
C ASP A 189 -6.46 -16.64 21.75
N ASP A 190 -5.82 -17.61 22.40
CA ASP A 190 -6.28 -18.18 23.67
C ASP A 190 -6.24 -17.16 24.82
N LEU A 191 -5.19 -16.34 24.85
CA LEU A 191 -5.03 -15.27 25.82
C LEU A 191 -6.05 -14.15 25.58
N ALA A 192 -6.37 -13.84 24.32
CA ALA A 192 -7.42 -12.88 23.99
C ALA A 192 -8.77 -13.32 24.56
N LEU A 193 -9.09 -14.62 24.43
CA LEU A 193 -10.30 -15.20 25.02
C LEU A 193 -10.30 -15.10 26.55
N ALA A 194 -9.18 -15.43 27.20
CA ALA A 194 -9.07 -15.34 28.67
C ALA A 194 -9.23 -13.90 29.20
N LEU A 195 -8.73 -12.90 28.45
CA LEU A 195 -8.85 -11.48 28.77
C LEU A 195 -10.16 -10.83 28.32
N LYS A 196 -11.03 -11.58 27.61
CA LYS A 196 -12.24 -11.05 26.95
C LYS A 196 -11.92 -9.91 25.98
N ALA A 197 -10.75 -9.96 25.35
CA ALA A 197 -10.31 -9.00 24.35
C ALA A 197 -10.71 -9.47 22.95
N ILE A 198 -10.89 -8.52 22.01
CA ILE A 198 -11.20 -8.83 20.60
C ILE A 198 -10.02 -9.56 19.94
N SER A 199 -8.82 -9.04 20.14
CA SER A 199 -7.56 -9.61 19.69
C SER A 199 -6.43 -9.07 20.56
N LEU A 200 -5.29 -9.75 20.56
CA LEU A 200 -4.07 -9.32 21.23
C LEU A 200 -2.92 -9.34 20.24
N ARG A 201 -1.97 -8.42 20.42
CA ARG A 201 -0.71 -8.45 19.68
C ARG A 201 0.45 -8.67 20.64
N ILE A 202 1.26 -9.68 20.36
CA ILE A 202 2.42 -10.03 21.17
C ILE A 202 3.68 -9.66 20.39
N VAL A 203 4.47 -8.74 20.95
CA VAL A 203 5.75 -8.29 20.41
C VAL A 203 6.85 -8.94 21.20
N ALA A 204 7.61 -9.83 20.56
CA ALA A 204 8.65 -10.58 21.25
C ALA A 204 9.90 -10.79 20.38
N PRO A 205 11.11 -10.58 20.93
CA PRO A 205 11.41 -9.82 22.15
C PRO A 205 11.22 -8.31 21.95
N LEU A 206 11.00 -7.55 23.03
CA LEU A 206 11.09 -6.09 22.95
C LEU A 206 12.55 -5.66 22.74
N PRO A 207 12.86 -4.78 21.75
CA PRO A 207 14.23 -4.36 21.48
C PRO A 207 14.91 -3.75 22.71
N GLY A 208 16.08 -4.28 23.08
CA GLY A 208 16.86 -3.79 24.23
C GLY A 208 16.37 -4.27 25.60
N LYS A 209 15.32 -5.11 25.67
CA LYS A 209 14.80 -5.66 26.92
C LYS A 209 14.63 -7.19 26.82
N SER A 210 14.75 -7.89 27.95
CA SER A 210 14.50 -9.35 28.05
C SER A 210 13.04 -9.67 28.36
N VAL A 211 12.11 -8.90 27.79
CA VAL A 211 10.67 -9.00 28.08
C VAL A 211 9.86 -9.14 26.79
N VAL A 212 8.64 -9.65 26.93
CA VAL A 212 7.64 -9.76 25.89
C VAL A 212 6.62 -8.65 26.07
N GLY A 213 6.37 -7.87 25.03
CA GLY A 213 5.29 -6.88 25.03
C GLY A 213 3.97 -7.54 24.67
N ILE A 214 2.95 -7.44 25.53
CA ILE A 214 1.58 -7.86 25.24
C ILE A 214 0.70 -6.61 25.12
N GLU A 215 0.25 -6.31 23.91
CA GLU A 215 -0.62 -5.18 23.59
C GLU A 215 -2.08 -5.62 23.75
N VAL A 216 -2.77 -5.11 24.78
CA VAL A 216 -4.17 -5.40 25.08
C VAL A 216 -5.04 -4.21 24.69
N PRO A 217 -6.14 -4.40 23.94
CA PRO A 217 -7.07 -3.32 23.62
C PRO A 217 -7.69 -2.68 24.87
N ASN A 218 -7.81 -1.36 24.88
CA ASN A 218 -8.51 -0.66 25.94
C ASN A 218 -10.03 -0.90 25.81
N PRO A 219 -10.78 -0.98 26.93
CA PRO A 219 -12.24 -1.05 26.91
C PRO A 219 -12.88 0.15 26.19
N HIS A 220 -12.32 1.34 26.40
CA HIS A 220 -12.68 2.57 25.72
C HIS A 220 -11.49 3.04 24.87
N ARG A 221 -11.65 3.01 23.55
CA ARG A 221 -10.60 3.38 22.58
C ARG A 221 -10.77 4.85 22.20
N GLU A 222 -9.70 5.63 22.37
CA GLU A 222 -9.66 7.04 21.94
C GLU A 222 -9.60 7.13 20.40
N MET A 223 -10.40 8.03 19.84
CA MET A 223 -10.34 8.37 18.43
C MET A 223 -9.16 9.32 18.22
N VAL A 224 -8.21 8.93 17.37
CA VAL A 224 -7.08 9.78 17.01
C VAL A 224 -7.55 10.81 15.98
N SER A 225 -7.72 12.07 16.36
CA SER A 225 -8.14 13.12 15.41
C SER A 225 -6.98 13.52 14.47
N MET A 226 -7.27 13.68 13.18
CA MET A 226 -6.30 14.23 12.22
C MET A 226 -5.80 15.63 12.64
N LYS A 227 -6.67 16.45 13.23
CA LYS A 227 -6.34 17.80 13.68
C LYS A 227 -5.17 17.78 14.67
N GLU A 228 -5.19 16.87 15.63
CA GLU A 228 -4.13 16.75 16.64
C GLU A 228 -2.79 16.34 16.04
N VAL A 229 -2.79 15.53 14.98
CA VAL A 229 -1.56 15.05 14.34
C VAL A 229 -0.97 16.12 13.43
N VAL A 230 -1.80 16.80 12.63
CA VAL A 230 -1.36 17.85 11.70
C VAL A 230 -0.90 19.12 12.45
N THR A 231 -1.53 19.45 13.57
CA THR A 231 -1.11 20.58 14.41
C THR A 231 0.07 20.27 15.33
N SER A 232 0.48 19.01 15.42
CA SER A 232 1.62 18.60 16.25
C SER A 232 2.94 19.23 15.78
N ASP A 233 3.89 19.40 16.70
CA ASP A 233 5.25 19.83 16.38
C ASP A 233 5.94 18.90 15.37
N ALA A 234 5.61 17.60 15.40
CA ALA A 234 6.19 16.60 14.51
C ALA A 234 5.82 16.85 13.03
N PHE A 235 4.59 17.32 12.78
CA PHE A 235 4.13 17.65 11.43
C PHE A 235 4.44 19.10 11.05
N SER A 236 4.04 20.06 11.88
CA SER A 236 4.13 21.50 11.58
C SER A 236 5.55 22.02 11.39
N ARG A 237 6.55 21.43 12.06
CA ARG A 237 7.96 21.80 11.88
C ARG A 237 8.63 21.10 10.70
N SER A 238 7.97 20.13 10.08
CA SER A 238 8.49 19.44 8.91
C SER A 238 8.56 20.39 7.72
N ARG A 239 9.72 20.46 7.08
CA ARG A 239 9.89 21.22 5.83
C ARG A 239 9.47 20.43 4.58
N SER A 240 9.11 19.15 4.73
CA SER A 240 8.78 18.31 3.58
C SER A 240 7.36 18.60 3.11
N LYS A 241 7.23 18.92 1.81
CA LYS A 241 5.96 19.06 1.10
C LYS A 241 5.25 17.72 0.86
N LEU A 242 5.93 16.61 1.14
CA LEU A 242 5.42 15.26 1.02
C LEU A 242 5.30 14.56 2.39
N GLY A 243 5.14 15.36 3.44
CA GLY A 243 4.86 14.87 4.79
C GLY A 243 3.45 14.26 4.89
N LEU A 244 3.34 13.12 5.55
CA LEU A 244 2.12 12.39 5.81
C LEU A 244 1.88 12.31 7.32
N ALA A 245 0.76 12.87 7.80
CA ALA A 245 0.29 12.70 9.16
C ALA A 245 -0.37 11.32 9.28
N LEU A 246 0.36 10.33 9.80
CA LEU A 246 -0.13 8.95 9.84
C LEU A 246 -1.09 8.69 11.02
N GLY A 247 -0.80 9.26 12.19
CA GLY A 247 -1.59 8.99 13.40
C GLY A 247 -0.80 9.16 14.69
N LYS A 248 -1.13 8.36 15.70
CA LYS A 248 -0.41 8.27 16.98
C LYS A 248 0.21 6.87 17.15
N ASP A 249 1.35 6.77 17.82
CA ASP A 249 1.90 5.48 18.24
C ASP A 249 1.08 4.86 19.39
N ILE A 250 1.49 3.67 19.84
CA ILE A 250 0.84 2.96 20.95
C ILE A 250 0.92 3.69 22.30
N PHE A 251 1.68 4.78 22.40
CA PHE A 251 1.82 5.60 23.60
C PHE A 251 1.19 7.00 23.44
N GLY A 252 0.58 7.29 22.28
CA GLY A 252 -0.08 8.57 21.99
C GLY A 252 0.82 9.64 21.35
N GLY A 253 2.08 9.34 21.05
CA GLY A 253 2.98 10.26 20.35
C GLY A 253 2.60 10.40 18.88
N ALA A 254 2.57 11.62 18.34
CA ALA A 254 2.26 11.86 16.93
C ALA A 254 3.32 11.22 16.01
N VAL A 255 2.86 10.47 15.00
CA VAL A 255 3.70 9.81 14.02
C VAL A 255 3.43 10.39 12.64
N CYS A 256 4.49 10.93 12.04
CA CYS A 256 4.49 11.42 10.68
C CYS A 256 5.53 10.67 9.86
N ALA A 257 5.29 10.57 8.55
CA ALA A 257 6.23 10.00 7.60
C ALA A 257 6.47 10.96 6.44
N ASP A 258 7.52 10.74 5.63
CA ASP A 258 7.88 11.62 4.52
C ASP A 258 8.13 10.79 3.26
N LEU A 259 7.28 10.93 2.24
CA LEU A 259 7.45 10.20 0.97
C LEU A 259 8.75 10.54 0.25
N ARG A 260 9.40 11.66 0.55
CA ARG A 260 10.73 11.95 0.01
C ARG A 260 11.80 10.98 0.53
N THR A 261 11.68 10.58 1.80
CA THR A 261 12.59 9.62 2.45
C THR A 261 12.22 8.18 2.12
N MET A 262 10.92 7.90 1.98
CA MET A 262 10.36 6.63 1.52
C MET A 262 9.65 6.82 0.16
N PRO A 263 10.38 6.75 -0.97
CA PRO A 263 9.91 7.26 -2.26
C PRO A 263 8.57 6.69 -2.72
N HIS A 264 8.30 5.44 -2.38
CA HIS A 264 7.08 4.74 -2.75
C HIS A 264 6.53 3.97 -1.54
N LEU A 265 5.21 4.00 -1.41
CA LEU A 265 4.46 3.45 -0.28
C LEU A 265 3.43 2.44 -0.77
N LEU A 266 3.41 1.26 -0.17
CA LEU A 266 2.39 0.24 -0.40
C LEU A 266 1.44 0.16 0.80
N VAL A 267 0.14 0.25 0.55
CA VAL A 267 -0.92 0.26 1.56
C VAL A 267 -1.87 -0.91 1.32
N ALA A 268 -2.17 -1.71 2.34
CA ALA A 268 -3.18 -2.76 2.24
C ALA A 268 -4.08 -2.83 3.46
N GLY A 269 -5.30 -3.33 3.29
CA GLY A 269 -6.24 -3.53 4.38
C GLY A 269 -7.59 -4.08 3.92
N ALA A 270 -8.24 -4.88 4.75
CA ALA A 270 -9.60 -5.36 4.47
C ALA A 270 -10.60 -4.19 4.45
N THR A 271 -11.77 -4.41 3.84
CA THR A 271 -12.87 -3.45 3.87
C THR A 271 -13.26 -3.10 5.31
N GLY A 272 -13.42 -1.82 5.62
CA GLY A 272 -13.74 -1.35 6.98
C GLY A 272 -12.55 -1.31 7.95
N ALA A 273 -11.35 -1.71 7.54
CA ALA A 273 -10.15 -1.66 8.38
C ALA A 273 -9.62 -0.23 8.61
N GLY A 274 -10.07 0.75 7.80
CA GLY A 274 -9.63 2.15 7.85
C GLY A 274 -8.69 2.57 6.72
N LYS A 275 -8.48 1.73 5.68
CA LYS A 275 -7.65 2.03 4.50
C LYS A 275 -8.04 3.35 3.84
N SER A 276 -9.31 3.48 3.50
CA SER A 276 -9.91 4.65 2.85
C SER A 276 -9.68 5.96 3.62
N VAL A 277 -10.02 5.96 4.91
CA VAL A 277 -9.75 7.10 5.81
C VAL A 277 -8.24 7.39 5.87
N GLY A 278 -7.41 6.35 5.94
CA GLY A 278 -5.95 6.49 5.87
C GLY A 278 -5.47 7.19 4.60
N LEU A 279 -5.97 6.82 3.42
CA LEU A 279 -5.62 7.48 2.16
C LEU A 279 -6.08 8.94 2.14
N ASN A 280 -7.28 9.23 2.65
CA ASN A 280 -7.75 10.61 2.79
C ASN A 280 -6.86 11.44 3.72
N THR A 281 -6.43 10.88 4.86
CA THR A 281 -5.50 11.60 5.74
C THR A 281 -4.14 11.85 5.09
N MET A 282 -3.65 10.92 4.25
CA MET A 282 -2.43 11.11 3.49
C MET A 282 -2.58 12.22 2.44
N LEU A 283 -3.70 12.26 1.71
CA LEU A 283 -3.98 13.31 0.73
C LEU A 283 -4.13 14.69 1.40
N LEU A 284 -4.95 14.78 2.44
CA LEU A 284 -5.14 16.01 3.18
C LEU A 284 -3.83 16.52 3.82
N SER A 285 -2.93 15.64 4.26
CA SER A 285 -1.60 16.04 4.73
C SER A 285 -0.82 16.84 3.69
N ILE A 286 -0.96 16.48 2.40
CA ILE A 286 -0.35 17.22 1.29
C ILE A 286 -1.08 18.54 1.08
N LEU A 287 -2.41 18.53 1.06
CA LEU A 287 -3.22 19.72 0.78
C LEU A 287 -3.05 20.81 1.85
N PHE A 288 -2.83 20.43 3.11
CA PHE A 288 -2.53 21.37 4.20
C PHE A 288 -1.10 21.95 4.16
N ASN A 289 -0.18 21.36 3.39
CA ASN A 289 1.25 21.71 3.48
C ASN A 289 1.91 22.12 2.16
N ALA A 290 1.27 21.80 1.02
CA ALA A 290 1.83 22.01 -0.30
C ALA A 290 0.87 22.79 -1.21
N ARG A 291 1.42 23.74 -1.95
CA ARG A 291 0.70 24.49 -2.99
C ARG A 291 0.67 23.70 -4.30
N PRO A 292 -0.23 24.03 -5.25
CA PRO A 292 -0.31 23.36 -6.55
C PRO A 292 0.97 23.44 -7.41
N ASP A 293 1.78 24.47 -7.21
CA ASP A 293 3.09 24.66 -7.85
C ASP A 293 4.22 23.87 -7.16
N GLU A 294 3.99 23.37 -5.95
CA GLU A 294 4.94 22.55 -5.20
C GLU A 294 4.66 21.06 -5.35
N VAL A 295 3.38 20.65 -5.38
CA VAL A 295 2.94 19.26 -5.51
C VAL A 295 1.75 19.16 -6.46
N LYS A 296 1.85 18.23 -7.41
CA LYS A 296 0.79 17.81 -8.32
C LYS A 296 0.37 16.37 -8.03
N LEU A 297 -0.92 16.09 -8.23
CA LEU A 297 -1.56 14.83 -7.88
C LEU A 297 -2.10 14.13 -9.13
N LEU A 298 -1.88 12.81 -9.19
CA LEU A 298 -2.57 11.92 -10.11
C LEU A 298 -3.33 10.89 -9.28
N LEU A 299 -4.65 11.02 -9.24
CA LEU A 299 -5.53 10.13 -8.47
C LEU A 299 -6.19 9.11 -9.39
N ILE A 300 -6.10 7.83 -9.02
CA ILE A 300 -6.71 6.70 -9.73
C ILE A 300 -7.66 5.98 -8.76
N ASP A 301 -8.96 6.04 -9.07
CA ASP A 301 -10.05 5.48 -8.29
C ASP A 301 -10.99 4.67 -9.21
N PRO A 302 -10.69 3.39 -9.47
CA PRO A 302 -11.51 2.57 -10.36
C PRO A 302 -12.90 2.26 -9.80
N LYS A 303 -13.11 2.44 -8.50
CA LYS A 303 -14.38 2.16 -7.83
C LYS A 303 -15.26 3.39 -7.67
N MET A 304 -14.72 4.59 -7.90
CA MET A 304 -15.46 5.85 -7.80
C MET A 304 -16.00 6.11 -6.38
N LEU A 305 -15.27 5.68 -5.35
CA LEU A 305 -15.72 5.76 -3.96
C LEU A 305 -14.91 6.73 -3.10
N GLU A 306 -13.60 6.82 -3.36
CA GLU A 306 -12.66 7.40 -2.41
C GLU A 306 -12.19 8.78 -2.84
N PHE A 307 -11.88 8.96 -4.13
CA PHE A 307 -11.21 10.16 -4.61
C PHE A 307 -12.12 11.15 -5.32
N GLN A 308 -13.40 10.85 -5.53
CA GLN A 308 -14.32 11.75 -6.22
C GLN A 308 -14.47 13.11 -5.55
N SER A 309 -14.39 13.17 -4.21
CA SER A 309 -14.48 14.42 -3.46
C SER A 309 -13.34 15.40 -3.75
N TYR A 310 -12.25 14.94 -4.36
CA TYR A 310 -11.11 15.79 -4.73
C TYR A 310 -11.18 16.31 -6.17
N ASP A 311 -12.23 15.98 -6.94
CA ASP A 311 -12.31 16.45 -8.31
C ASP A 311 -12.40 17.99 -8.37
N GLY A 312 -11.61 18.59 -9.27
CA GLY A 312 -11.54 20.04 -9.42
C GLY A 312 -10.53 20.77 -8.52
N ILE A 313 -9.81 20.10 -7.61
CA ILE A 313 -8.73 20.77 -6.86
C ILE A 313 -7.57 21.18 -7.79
N PRO A 314 -6.89 22.31 -7.54
CA PRO A 314 -5.85 22.83 -8.43
C PRO A 314 -4.57 21.97 -8.46
N HIS A 315 -4.40 21.06 -7.51
CA HIS A 315 -3.29 20.12 -7.45
C HIS A 315 -3.42 18.98 -8.47
N LEU A 316 -4.62 18.67 -8.98
CA LEU A 316 -4.79 17.57 -9.92
C LEU A 316 -4.11 17.86 -11.26
N LEU A 317 -3.40 16.86 -11.79
CA LEU A 317 -2.87 16.88 -13.16
C LEU A 317 -3.96 16.68 -14.21
N ARG A 318 -5.02 15.97 -13.82
CA ARG A 318 -6.20 15.66 -14.62
C ARG A 318 -7.32 15.21 -13.69
N PRO A 319 -8.58 15.20 -14.14
CA PRO A 319 -9.69 14.63 -13.39
C PRO A 319 -9.39 13.20 -12.94
N VAL A 320 -9.99 12.82 -11.82
CA VAL A 320 -9.79 11.51 -11.17
C VAL A 320 -10.01 10.40 -12.17
N ILE A 321 -9.03 9.50 -12.30
CA ILE A 321 -9.09 8.42 -13.30
C ILE A 321 -9.90 7.26 -12.75
N THR A 322 -10.97 6.91 -13.47
CA THR A 322 -11.86 5.80 -13.10
C THR A 322 -11.66 4.56 -13.99
N ASP A 323 -11.33 4.74 -15.27
CA ASP A 323 -11.13 3.61 -16.19
C ASP A 323 -9.71 3.02 -16.08
N PRO A 324 -9.56 1.68 -15.89
CA PRO A 324 -8.25 1.04 -15.78
C PRO A 324 -7.32 1.23 -16.98
N LYS A 325 -7.84 1.28 -18.21
CA LYS A 325 -7.00 1.54 -19.40
C LYS A 325 -6.49 2.98 -19.41
N SER A 326 -7.34 3.90 -18.98
CA SER A 326 -7.00 5.31 -18.80
C SER A 326 -5.97 5.51 -17.69
N ALA A 327 -5.99 4.68 -16.65
CA ALA A 327 -4.98 4.65 -15.59
C ALA A 327 -3.62 4.18 -16.13
N ALA A 328 -3.61 3.12 -16.94
CA ALA A 328 -2.39 2.65 -17.61
C ALA A 328 -1.77 3.74 -18.53
N ARG A 329 -2.60 4.48 -19.28
CA ARG A 329 -2.15 5.66 -20.05
C ARG A 329 -1.62 6.78 -19.15
N GLY A 330 -2.30 7.06 -18.04
CA GLY A 330 -1.86 8.04 -17.04
C GLY A 330 -0.49 7.70 -16.46
N LEU A 331 -0.27 6.45 -16.05
CA LEU A 331 1.04 5.95 -15.62
C LEU A 331 2.10 6.06 -16.73
N GLY A 332 1.72 5.81 -17.99
CA GLY A 332 2.59 6.00 -19.14
C GLY A 332 3.06 7.45 -19.31
N TRP A 333 2.15 8.41 -19.12
CA TRP A 333 2.51 9.84 -19.13
C TRP A 333 3.47 10.18 -17.99
N VAL A 334 3.24 9.66 -16.77
CA VAL A 334 4.16 9.89 -15.63
C VAL A 334 5.56 9.33 -15.92
N VAL A 335 5.66 8.21 -16.63
CA VAL A 335 6.94 7.65 -17.09
C VAL A 335 7.64 8.57 -18.09
N GLN A 336 6.90 9.17 -19.03
CA GLN A 336 7.47 10.14 -19.98
C GLN A 336 7.91 11.42 -19.25
N GLU A 337 7.13 11.90 -18.29
CA GLU A 337 7.49 13.06 -17.47
C GLU A 337 8.74 12.78 -16.62
N MET A 338 8.89 11.58 -16.07
CA MET A 338 10.10 11.14 -15.39
C MET A 338 11.33 11.25 -16.31
N GLU A 339 11.25 10.75 -17.54
CA GLU A 339 12.33 10.83 -18.52
C GLU A 339 12.66 12.28 -18.91
N ARG A 340 11.63 13.11 -19.14
CA ARG A 340 11.80 14.54 -19.43
C ARG A 340 12.54 15.25 -18.31
N ARG A 341 12.16 14.97 -17.05
CA ARG A 341 12.85 15.52 -15.88
C ARG A 341 14.29 15.06 -15.81
N TYR A 342 14.59 13.79 -16.09
CA TYR A 342 15.98 13.32 -16.11
C TYR A 342 16.85 14.06 -17.13
N LYS A 343 16.31 14.40 -18.31
CA LYS A 343 17.02 15.25 -19.29
C LYS A 343 17.29 16.64 -18.70
N LEU A 344 16.28 17.29 -18.12
CA LEU A 344 16.45 18.60 -17.46
C LEU A 344 17.46 18.57 -16.30
N LEU A 345 17.45 17.51 -15.49
CA LEU A 345 18.40 17.33 -14.40
C LEU A 345 19.83 17.20 -14.95
N ALA A 346 20.02 16.41 -16.01
CA ALA A 346 21.31 16.23 -16.66
C ALA A 346 21.82 17.53 -17.30
N ASP A 347 20.96 18.27 -18.00
CA ASP A 347 21.30 19.55 -18.65
C ASP A 347 21.69 20.61 -17.62
N ALA A 348 21.01 20.62 -16.46
CA ALA A 348 21.36 21.50 -15.33
C ALA A 348 22.53 20.97 -14.48
N GLY A 349 23.08 19.78 -14.77
CA GLY A 349 24.21 19.19 -14.04
C GLY A 349 23.87 18.74 -12.61
N VAL A 350 22.61 18.48 -12.32
CA VAL A 350 22.11 18.14 -10.98
C VAL A 350 21.56 16.72 -10.91
N ARG A 351 21.50 16.17 -9.69
CA ARG A 351 21.09 14.76 -9.46
C ARG A 351 19.70 14.58 -8.88
N SER A 352 19.01 15.67 -8.54
CA SER A 352 17.67 15.60 -7.95
C SER A 352 16.86 16.84 -8.26
N ILE A 353 15.54 16.70 -8.21
CA ILE A 353 14.60 17.82 -8.32
C ILE A 353 14.86 18.93 -7.30
N ASP A 354 15.26 18.59 -6.06
CA ASP A 354 15.62 19.57 -5.04
C ASP A 354 16.83 20.42 -5.44
N ALA A 355 17.84 19.79 -6.06
CA ALA A 355 19.01 20.49 -6.55
C ALA A 355 18.68 21.33 -7.79
N TYR A 356 17.81 20.82 -8.68
CA TYR A 356 17.28 21.56 -9.82
C TYR A 356 16.52 22.80 -9.38
N ASN A 357 15.51 22.65 -8.52
CA ASN A 357 14.68 23.76 -8.07
C ASN A 357 15.50 24.83 -7.36
N ARG A 358 16.46 24.44 -6.50
CA ARG A 358 17.41 25.40 -5.89
C ARG A 358 18.22 26.15 -6.94
N ARG A 359 18.76 25.44 -7.93
CA ARG A 359 19.53 26.06 -9.01
C ARG A 359 18.70 27.03 -9.84
N ILE A 360 17.45 26.67 -10.13
CA ILE A 360 16.54 27.54 -10.88
C ILE A 360 16.15 28.76 -10.05
N SER A 361 15.85 28.61 -8.76
CA SER A 361 15.58 29.75 -7.87
C SER A 361 16.78 30.69 -7.73
N GLU A 362 18.01 30.16 -7.69
CA GLU A 362 19.24 30.97 -7.72
C GLU A 362 19.37 31.75 -9.02
N VAL A 363 19.11 31.12 -10.17
CA VAL A 363 19.18 31.76 -11.50
C VAL A 363 18.09 32.82 -11.62
N GLN A 364 16.86 32.54 -11.21
CA GLN A 364 15.75 33.51 -11.22
C GLN A 364 16.00 34.67 -10.24
N GLY A 365 16.58 34.40 -9.06
CA GLY A 365 16.98 35.42 -8.09
C GLY A 365 18.17 36.28 -8.55
N ALA A 366 19.11 35.72 -9.31
CA ALA A 366 20.21 36.45 -9.93
C ALA A 366 19.80 37.25 -11.18
N VAL A 367 18.70 36.88 -11.84
CA VAL A 367 18.12 37.65 -12.95
C VAL A 367 17.39 38.90 -12.42
N SER A 368 16.94 38.92 -11.16
CA SER A 368 16.31 40.10 -10.52
C SER A 368 17.20 41.35 -10.50
N ASP A 369 18.53 41.21 -10.43
CA ASP A 369 19.44 42.37 -10.34
C ASP A 369 19.72 43.03 -11.70
N VAL A 370 19.32 42.42 -12.82
CA VAL A 370 19.57 42.95 -14.17
C VAL A 370 18.38 43.78 -14.70
N TRP A 371 17.22 43.75 -14.04
CA TRP A 371 16.00 44.45 -14.47
C TRP A 371 15.82 45.86 -13.88
N GLN A 372 16.83 46.45 -13.22
CA GLN A 372 16.73 47.82 -12.70
C GLN A 372 16.98 48.93 -13.73
N SER A 373 17.15 48.62 -15.02
CA SER A 373 17.27 49.67 -16.04
C SER A 373 16.73 49.26 -17.41
N GLY A 374 15.52 49.74 -17.73
CA GLY A 374 15.00 49.80 -19.10
C GLY A 374 13.59 49.24 -19.26
N LYS A 375 12.69 50.10 -19.76
CA LYS A 375 11.24 49.87 -19.96
C LYS A 375 10.92 48.52 -20.66
N PRO A 376 9.87 47.79 -20.25
CA PRO A 376 9.41 46.61 -20.97
C PRO A 376 8.64 47.06 -22.22
N GLU A 377 9.15 46.71 -23.40
CA GLU A 377 8.39 46.73 -24.63
C GLU A 377 7.49 45.48 -24.62
N GLN A 378 6.17 45.69 -24.63
CA GLN A 378 5.19 44.60 -24.67
C GLN A 378 5.21 43.97 -26.06
N VAL A 379 5.65 42.72 -26.17
CA VAL A 379 5.48 41.89 -27.37
C VAL A 379 4.57 40.73 -26.99
N GLU A 380 3.38 40.68 -27.60
CA GLU A 380 2.44 39.57 -27.48
C GLU A 380 3.08 38.28 -27.99
N LEU A 381 3.07 37.26 -27.13
CA LEU A 381 3.58 35.92 -27.41
C LEU A 381 2.50 35.12 -28.14
N THR A 382 2.80 34.62 -29.33
CA THR A 382 2.02 33.56 -29.97
C THR A 382 2.79 32.26 -29.89
N PHE A 383 2.29 31.32 -29.10
CA PHE A 383 2.75 29.94 -29.10
C PHE A 383 1.95 29.16 -30.14
N LEU A 384 2.62 28.29 -30.92
CA LEU A 384 1.89 27.27 -31.68
C LEU A 384 1.15 26.36 -30.69
N SER A 385 -0.11 26.07 -30.95
CA SER A 385 -0.92 25.23 -30.07
C SER A 385 -0.38 23.80 -30.05
N GLU A 386 -0.70 23.06 -28.99
CA GLU A 386 -0.28 21.67 -28.81
C GLU A 386 -0.70 20.76 -29.99
N GLU A 387 -1.79 21.13 -30.68
CA GLU A 387 -2.32 20.50 -31.90
C GLU A 387 -1.34 20.62 -33.09
N GLU A 388 -0.68 21.77 -33.25
CA GLU A 388 0.26 22.01 -34.35
C GLU A 388 1.56 21.22 -34.17
N ARG A 389 1.98 20.98 -32.92
CA ARG A 389 3.17 20.16 -32.60
C ARG A 389 2.93 18.68 -32.86
N LEU A 390 1.75 18.17 -32.54
CA LEU A 390 1.36 16.78 -32.77
C LEU A 390 1.18 16.47 -34.27
N SER A 391 0.81 17.47 -35.08
CA SER A 391 0.61 17.30 -36.52
C SER A 391 1.90 17.08 -37.33
N LYS A 392 3.07 17.49 -36.82
CA LYS A 392 4.33 17.50 -37.59
C LYS A 392 5.22 16.26 -37.44
N GLY A 393 4.88 15.32 -36.56
CA GLY A 393 5.63 14.07 -36.36
C GLY A 393 7.01 14.29 -35.71
N GLU A 394 7.29 13.55 -34.63
CA GLU A 394 8.59 13.57 -33.96
C GLU A 394 9.64 12.77 -34.75
N ASP A 395 10.09 13.26 -35.91
CA ASP A 395 11.30 12.78 -36.59
C ASP A 395 11.73 13.81 -37.65
N ALA A 396 12.26 14.95 -37.20
CA ALA A 396 12.96 15.89 -38.07
C ALA A 396 14.37 16.13 -37.52
N GLU A 397 15.37 15.46 -38.10
CA GLU A 397 16.75 15.87 -37.93
C GLU A 397 16.96 17.29 -38.51
N PRO A 398 17.86 18.09 -37.92
CA PRO A 398 18.06 19.46 -38.34
C PRO A 398 18.77 19.47 -39.70
N ALA A 399 18.02 19.76 -40.76
CA ALA A 399 18.61 20.10 -42.05
C ALA A 399 19.42 21.39 -41.91
N GLY A 400 20.69 21.33 -42.30
CA GLY A 400 21.61 22.44 -42.26
C GLY A 400 21.27 23.56 -43.25
N ASP A 401 21.58 24.75 -42.76
CA ASP A 401 22.13 25.92 -43.46
C ASP A 401 21.20 27.02 -44.00
N ASN A 402 21.51 28.23 -43.52
CA ASN A 402 21.20 29.59 -43.98
C ASN A 402 19.78 30.18 -43.84
N GLY A 403 19.53 30.79 -42.68
CA GLY A 403 18.52 31.83 -42.44
C GLY A 403 18.89 32.65 -41.19
N PRO A 404 18.55 33.95 -41.11
CA PRO A 404 19.12 34.87 -40.12
C PRO A 404 18.79 34.42 -38.70
N THR A 405 19.83 34.36 -37.88
CA THR A 405 19.84 33.94 -36.48
C THR A 405 19.09 34.93 -35.60
N ASP A 406 17.77 34.87 -35.59
CA ASP A 406 17.00 35.34 -34.44
C ASP A 406 17.10 34.26 -33.37
N SER A 407 18.08 34.44 -32.49
CA SER A 407 18.24 33.67 -31.26
C SER A 407 16.94 33.75 -30.46
N VAL A 408 16.07 32.74 -30.60
CA VAL A 408 14.96 32.51 -29.68
C VAL A 408 15.61 32.29 -28.32
N LYS A 409 15.61 33.34 -27.49
CA LYS A 409 16.09 33.25 -26.12
C LYS A 409 15.19 32.23 -25.41
N PRO A 410 15.74 31.13 -24.86
CA PRO A 410 14.92 30.13 -24.19
C PRO A 410 14.18 30.78 -23.01
N SER A 411 12.92 30.41 -22.82
CA SER A 411 12.14 30.80 -21.64
C SER A 411 12.91 30.43 -20.38
N PRO A 412 12.83 31.25 -19.31
CA PRO A 412 13.54 30.95 -18.08
C PRO A 412 13.05 29.60 -17.54
N PRO A 413 13.96 28.71 -17.12
CA PRO A 413 13.56 27.44 -16.51
C PRO A 413 12.69 27.71 -15.29
N GLU A 414 11.62 26.93 -15.12
CA GLU A 414 10.72 27.00 -13.96
C GLU A 414 11.02 25.88 -12.95
N PRO A 415 10.77 26.11 -11.64
CA PRO A 415 10.80 25.05 -10.66
C PRO A 415 9.82 23.92 -11.02
N LEU A 416 10.22 22.68 -10.76
CA LEU A 416 9.40 21.51 -11.02
C LEU A 416 8.62 21.12 -9.74
N PRO A 417 7.29 20.92 -9.81
CA PRO A 417 6.54 20.38 -8.68
C PRO A 417 6.87 18.90 -8.47
N TYR A 418 6.76 18.43 -7.24
CA TYR A 418 6.66 17.00 -6.97
C TYR A 418 5.39 16.42 -7.60
N ILE A 419 5.42 15.15 -8.00
CA ILE A 419 4.21 14.45 -8.44
C ILE A 419 3.95 13.29 -7.48
N MET A 420 2.76 13.25 -6.90
CA MET A 420 2.27 12.09 -6.18
C MET A 420 1.22 11.37 -7.02
N VAL A 421 1.48 10.11 -7.31
CA VAL A 421 0.51 9.20 -7.92
C VAL A 421 -0.11 8.35 -6.83
N MET A 422 -1.42 8.41 -6.66
CA MET A 422 -2.15 7.60 -5.69
C MET A 422 -3.18 6.70 -6.39
N ILE A 423 -3.12 5.40 -6.09
CA ILE A 423 -4.02 4.38 -6.63
C ILE A 423 -4.80 3.77 -5.46
N ASP A 424 -6.12 3.91 -5.42
CA ASP A 424 -6.93 3.36 -4.32
C ASP A 424 -6.99 1.82 -4.33
N GLU A 425 -7.20 1.24 -5.51
CA GLU A 425 -7.31 -0.21 -5.67
C GLU A 425 -6.46 -0.69 -6.85
N LEU A 426 -5.22 -1.07 -6.54
CA LEU A 426 -4.29 -1.65 -7.50
C LEU A 426 -4.83 -2.95 -8.13
N ALA A 427 -5.58 -3.75 -7.36
CA ALA A 427 -6.10 -5.04 -7.84
C ALA A 427 -6.98 -4.88 -9.08
N ASP A 428 -7.81 -3.84 -9.13
CA ASP A 428 -8.71 -3.61 -10.27
C ASP A 428 -7.94 -3.24 -11.54
N LEU A 429 -6.81 -2.54 -11.41
CA LEU A 429 -5.92 -2.27 -12.53
C LEU A 429 -5.21 -3.54 -13.01
N MET A 430 -4.71 -4.34 -12.06
CA MET A 430 -4.03 -5.60 -12.34
C MET A 430 -4.95 -6.66 -12.97
N MET A 431 -6.25 -6.61 -12.70
CA MET A 431 -7.22 -7.51 -13.32
C MET A 431 -7.49 -7.19 -14.79
N VAL A 432 -7.33 -5.92 -15.22
CA VAL A 432 -7.63 -5.49 -16.59
C VAL A 432 -6.39 -5.46 -17.47
N ALA A 433 -5.26 -4.96 -16.96
CA ALA A 433 -4.04 -4.77 -17.73
C ALA A 433 -2.78 -5.04 -16.88
N PRO A 434 -2.58 -6.28 -16.39
CA PRO A 434 -1.54 -6.60 -15.39
C PRO A 434 -0.15 -6.20 -15.86
N LYS A 435 0.25 -6.66 -17.05
CA LYS A 435 1.60 -6.43 -17.57
C LYS A 435 1.89 -4.94 -17.79
N ASP A 436 0.96 -4.22 -18.42
CA ASP A 436 1.17 -2.81 -18.76
C ASP A 436 1.25 -1.92 -17.51
N VAL A 437 0.42 -2.21 -16.50
CA VAL A 437 0.41 -1.51 -15.22
C VAL A 437 1.65 -1.85 -14.39
N GLU A 438 1.98 -3.15 -14.26
CA GLU A 438 3.13 -3.62 -13.49
C GLU A 438 4.45 -3.08 -14.05
N ASP A 439 4.66 -3.14 -15.37
CA ASP A 439 5.88 -2.64 -16.02
C ASP A 439 6.08 -1.14 -15.76
N LYS A 440 5.01 -0.35 -15.85
CA LYS A 440 5.04 1.11 -15.57
C LYS A 440 5.30 1.40 -14.09
N ILE A 441 4.62 0.71 -13.18
CA ILE A 441 4.81 0.87 -11.74
C ILE A 441 6.24 0.49 -11.36
N ALA A 442 6.75 -0.65 -11.83
CA ALA A 442 8.11 -1.09 -11.55
C ALA A 442 9.14 -0.08 -12.05
N ARG A 443 8.98 0.42 -13.28
CA ARG A 443 9.87 1.43 -13.86
C ARG A 443 9.88 2.73 -13.07
N LEU A 444 8.70 3.23 -12.69
CA LEU A 444 8.59 4.42 -11.85
C LEU A 444 9.20 4.18 -10.46
N ALA A 445 8.89 3.05 -9.84
CA ALA A 445 9.36 2.76 -8.49
C ALA A 445 10.89 2.61 -8.41
N GLN A 446 11.54 2.19 -9.50
CA GLN A 446 12.99 2.08 -9.59
C GLN A 446 13.70 3.42 -9.81
N MET A 447 13.11 4.31 -10.62
CA MET A 447 13.83 5.47 -11.15
C MET A 447 13.24 6.82 -10.73
N ALA A 448 12.00 6.91 -10.26
CA ALA A 448 11.31 8.19 -10.21
C ALA A 448 11.62 9.07 -8.99
N ARG A 449 12.31 8.51 -7.97
CA ARG A 449 12.71 9.23 -6.74
C ARG A 449 13.46 10.53 -7.03
N ALA A 450 14.50 10.47 -7.87
CA ALA A 450 15.35 11.64 -8.14
C ALA A 450 14.60 12.74 -8.92
N SER A 451 13.66 12.33 -9.78
CA SER A 451 12.78 13.23 -10.53
C SER A 451 11.61 13.79 -9.70
N GLY A 452 11.51 13.46 -8.41
CA GLY A 452 10.46 13.96 -7.52
C GLY A 452 9.08 13.36 -7.77
N ILE A 453 9.02 12.11 -8.22
CA ILE A 453 7.77 11.39 -8.48
C ILE A 453 7.65 10.27 -7.46
N HIS A 454 6.50 10.22 -6.78
CA HIS A 454 6.22 9.34 -5.65
C HIS A 454 4.95 8.54 -5.91
N LEU A 455 4.92 7.29 -5.46
CA LEU A 455 3.81 6.37 -5.69
C LEU A 455 3.22 5.94 -4.35
N VAL A 456 1.91 6.04 -4.21
CA VAL A 456 1.14 5.43 -3.12
C VAL A 456 0.18 4.42 -3.75
N LEU A 457 0.47 3.14 -3.56
CA LEU A 457 -0.36 2.07 -4.09
C LEU A 457 -1.17 1.47 -2.96
N ALA A 458 -2.49 1.44 -3.11
CA ALA A 458 -3.37 0.84 -2.15
C ALA A 458 -4.12 -0.37 -2.73
N THR A 459 -4.46 -1.34 -1.88
CA THR A 459 -5.32 -2.46 -2.28
C THR A 459 -6.09 -3.02 -1.10
N GLN A 460 -7.31 -3.51 -1.35
CA GLN A 460 -8.05 -4.31 -0.38
C GLN A 460 -7.81 -5.82 -0.54
N ARG A 461 -7.10 -6.23 -1.60
CA ARG A 461 -6.84 -7.64 -1.94
C ARG A 461 -5.32 -7.90 -1.87
N PRO A 462 -4.77 -8.12 -0.66
CA PRO A 462 -3.34 -8.41 -0.49
C PRO A 462 -3.00 -9.86 -0.91
N SER A 463 -3.21 -10.19 -2.18
CA SER A 463 -2.83 -11.48 -2.78
C SER A 463 -1.50 -11.37 -3.53
N VAL A 464 -0.86 -12.51 -3.77
CA VAL A 464 0.44 -12.59 -4.49
C VAL A 464 0.29 -12.14 -5.94
N ASP A 465 -0.89 -12.32 -6.54
CA ASP A 465 -1.17 -11.91 -7.93
C ASP A 465 -1.30 -10.39 -8.09
N VAL A 466 -1.67 -9.68 -7.00
CA VAL A 466 -1.75 -8.21 -6.98
C VAL A 466 -0.43 -7.62 -6.49
N LEU A 467 0.13 -8.20 -5.42
CA LEU A 467 1.37 -7.77 -4.77
C LEU A 467 2.52 -8.69 -5.17
N THR A 468 2.87 -8.64 -6.45
CA THR A 468 3.92 -9.47 -7.04
C THR A 468 5.30 -9.20 -6.40
N GLY A 469 6.25 -10.09 -6.62
CA GLY A 469 7.63 -9.90 -6.17
C GLY A 469 8.28 -8.61 -6.71
N LEU A 470 7.95 -8.21 -7.94
CA LEU A 470 8.46 -6.98 -8.56
C LEU A 470 7.91 -5.72 -7.86
N ILE A 471 6.62 -5.72 -7.53
CA ILE A 471 6.03 -4.62 -6.76
C ILE A 471 6.68 -4.56 -5.38
N LYS A 472 6.73 -5.68 -4.64
CA LYS A 472 7.28 -5.67 -3.28
C LYS A 472 8.75 -5.26 -3.22
N ALA A 473 9.55 -5.65 -4.21
CA ALA A 473 10.97 -5.31 -4.28
C ALA A 473 11.23 -3.80 -4.39
N ASN A 474 10.31 -3.03 -5.00
CA ASN A 474 10.49 -1.59 -5.22
C ASN A 474 9.73 -0.71 -4.21
N PHE A 475 8.92 -1.32 -3.33
CA PHE A 475 8.13 -0.63 -2.31
C PHE A 475 8.56 -1.07 -0.90
N PRO A 476 9.69 -0.56 -0.38
CA PRO A 476 10.23 -0.95 0.91
C PRO A 476 9.45 -0.38 2.10
N ALA A 477 8.74 0.74 1.92
CA ALA A 477 7.86 1.29 2.94
C ALA A 477 6.44 0.76 2.73
N ARG A 478 5.85 0.22 3.80
CA ARG A 478 4.56 -0.48 3.74
C ARG A 478 3.67 -0.14 4.93
N ILE A 479 2.39 -0.03 4.68
CA ILE A 479 1.35 0.12 5.69
C ILE A 479 0.36 -1.02 5.50
N ALA A 480 0.10 -1.77 6.57
CA ALA A 480 -0.98 -2.73 6.61
C ALA A 480 -1.98 -2.31 7.69
N PHE A 481 -3.20 -1.99 7.28
CA PHE A 481 -4.35 -1.99 8.18
C PHE A 481 -4.76 -3.44 8.49
N GLN A 482 -5.79 -3.62 9.31
CA GLN A 482 -6.31 -4.95 9.62
C GLN A 482 -6.58 -5.76 8.34
N VAL A 483 -6.06 -6.99 8.31
CA VAL A 483 -6.27 -7.98 7.24
C VAL A 483 -6.92 -9.23 7.81
N SER A 484 -7.49 -10.06 6.94
CA SER A 484 -8.27 -11.22 7.34
C SER A 484 -7.42 -12.38 7.88
N SER A 485 -6.15 -12.47 7.46
CA SER A 485 -5.33 -13.66 7.75
C SER A 485 -3.84 -13.38 7.90
N LYS A 486 -3.13 -14.31 8.56
CA LYS A 486 -1.66 -14.33 8.66
C LYS A 486 -0.99 -14.43 7.28
N THR A 487 -1.64 -15.06 6.31
CA THR A 487 -1.14 -15.13 4.93
C THR A 487 -1.18 -13.76 4.28
N ASP A 488 -2.30 -13.03 4.41
CA ASP A 488 -2.44 -11.68 3.90
C ASP A 488 -1.42 -10.73 4.53
N SER A 489 -1.23 -10.82 5.85
CA SER A 489 -0.22 -10.02 6.57
C SER A 489 1.17 -10.25 6.02
N ARG A 490 1.55 -11.51 5.74
CA ARG A 490 2.85 -11.83 5.13
C ARG A 490 2.95 -11.37 3.68
N THR A 491 1.86 -11.37 2.92
CA THR A 491 1.88 -10.85 1.55
C THR A 491 2.28 -9.38 1.54
N ILE A 492 1.73 -8.55 2.44
CA ILE A 492 2.05 -7.12 2.51
C ILE A 492 3.34 -6.82 3.29
N LEU A 493 3.49 -7.30 4.52
CA LEU A 493 4.58 -6.88 5.42
C LEU A 493 5.80 -7.81 5.41
N ASP A 494 5.72 -8.95 4.72
CA ASP A 494 6.66 -10.08 4.87
C ASP A 494 6.75 -10.59 6.33
N ALA A 495 5.74 -10.26 7.16
CA ALA A 495 5.65 -10.61 8.58
C ALA A 495 4.18 -10.74 9.03
N ASN A 496 3.98 -11.44 10.16
CA ASN A 496 2.67 -11.53 10.81
C ASN A 496 2.40 -10.28 11.66
N GLY A 497 1.13 -10.07 11.99
CA GLY A 497 0.68 -9.11 13.00
C GLY A 497 -0.43 -8.20 12.52
N ALA A 498 -0.62 -8.03 11.20
CA ALA A 498 -1.69 -7.19 10.67
C ALA A 498 -3.07 -7.84 10.87
N GLU A 499 -3.14 -9.17 10.96
CA GLU A 499 -4.35 -9.91 11.30
C GLU A 499 -4.83 -9.65 12.73
N ALA A 500 -3.92 -9.25 13.64
CA ALA A 500 -4.21 -9.00 15.04
C ALA A 500 -4.64 -7.56 15.32
N LEU A 501 -4.62 -6.68 14.29
CA LEU A 501 -5.06 -5.29 14.40
C LEU A 501 -6.56 -5.20 14.69
N LEU A 502 -7.00 -4.04 15.16
CA LEU A 502 -8.33 -3.83 15.71
C LEU A 502 -9.33 -3.20 14.73
N GLY A 503 -8.91 -3.00 13.48
CA GLY A 503 -9.65 -2.24 12.47
C GLY A 503 -9.73 -0.76 12.79
N ARG A 504 -10.63 -0.03 12.10
CA ARG A 504 -10.93 1.40 12.34
C ARG A 504 -9.68 2.30 12.41
N GLY A 505 -8.73 2.09 11.49
CA GLY A 505 -7.51 2.90 11.38
C GLY A 505 -6.29 2.34 12.11
N ASP A 506 -6.43 1.27 12.89
CA ASP A 506 -5.28 0.59 13.49
C ASP A 506 -4.43 -0.09 12.40
N MET A 507 -3.12 0.22 12.38
CA MET A 507 -2.22 -0.20 11.31
C MET A 507 -0.81 -0.55 11.80
N LEU A 508 -0.11 -1.34 11.02
CA LEU A 508 1.33 -1.57 11.13
C LEU A 508 2.04 -0.82 10.00
N TYR A 509 3.01 -0.01 10.39
CA TYR A 509 3.89 0.71 9.49
C TYR A 509 5.29 0.09 9.50
N LEU A 510 5.74 -0.31 8.32
CA LEU A 510 7.10 -0.72 8.03
C LEU A 510 7.83 0.44 7.36
N ALA A 511 8.69 1.12 8.11
CA ALA A 511 9.55 2.16 7.56
C ALA A 511 10.63 1.56 6.65
N SER A 512 11.04 2.33 5.63
CA SER A 512 12.10 1.89 4.71
C SER A 512 13.42 1.63 5.45
N GLY A 513 14.03 0.47 5.21
CA GLY A 513 15.38 0.13 5.69
C GLY A 513 15.51 -0.27 7.16
N THR A 514 14.46 -0.17 7.98
CA THR A 514 14.55 -0.53 9.42
C THR A 514 14.22 -1.99 9.69
N GLY A 515 13.39 -2.62 8.85
CA GLY A 515 12.83 -3.95 9.08
C GLY A 515 11.91 -4.03 10.32
N LYS A 516 11.67 -2.91 11.01
CA LYS A 516 10.92 -2.86 12.26
C LYS A 516 9.49 -2.38 11.99
N LEU A 517 8.53 -3.18 12.43
CA LEU A 517 7.12 -2.83 12.40
C LEU A 517 6.79 -1.94 13.61
N MET A 518 6.23 -0.77 13.32
CA MET A 518 5.66 0.13 14.30
C MET A 518 4.14 0.05 14.20
N ARG A 519 3.46 -0.13 15.33
CA ARG A 519 1.99 -0.03 15.36
C ARG A 519 1.61 1.44 15.49
N ILE A 520 0.71 1.89 14.63
CA ILE A 520 0.20 3.25 14.58
C ILE A 520 -1.33 3.17 14.60
N HIS A 521 -1.94 4.03 15.39
CA HIS A 521 -3.37 4.26 15.39
C HIS A 521 -3.64 5.43 14.44
N GLY A 522 -4.20 5.11 13.28
CA GLY A 522 -4.40 6.04 12.18
C GLY A 522 -5.24 7.25 12.59
N SER A 523 -4.85 8.42 12.09
CA SER A 523 -5.69 9.61 12.21
C SER A 523 -7.05 9.38 11.56
N TYR A 524 -8.08 9.95 12.16
CA TYR A 524 -9.43 9.96 11.67
C TYR A 524 -9.76 11.34 11.11
N VAL A 525 -10.40 11.33 9.94
CA VAL A 525 -11.02 12.49 9.32
C VAL A 525 -12.39 12.07 8.82
N SER A 526 -13.38 12.95 8.97
CA SER A 526 -14.75 12.70 8.51
C SER A 526 -14.91 13.10 7.03
N ASP A 527 -15.89 12.54 6.33
CA ASP A 527 -16.20 12.95 4.95
C ASP A 527 -16.71 14.40 4.87
N ASP A 528 -17.25 14.95 5.96
CA ASP A 528 -17.61 16.36 6.06
C ASP A 528 -16.35 17.24 6.15
N ASP A 529 -15.33 16.81 6.90
CA ASP A 529 -14.04 17.49 7.00
C ASP A 529 -13.26 17.41 5.68
N VAL A 530 -13.39 16.32 4.92
CA VAL A 530 -12.77 16.17 3.58
C VAL A 530 -13.43 17.09 2.55
N ARG A 531 -14.75 17.31 2.65
CA ARG A 531 -15.51 18.14 1.70
C ARG A 531 -15.38 19.64 1.96
N ARG A 532 -15.13 20.04 3.20
CA ARG A 532 -14.83 21.42 3.59
C ARG A 532 -13.44 21.79 3.09
#